data_AF-A0A6G0VIT5-F1
#
_entry.id   AF-A0A6G0VIT5-F1
#
_cell.length_a   1.000
_cell.length_b   1.000
_cell.length_c   1.000
_cell.angle_alpha   90.00
_cell.angle_beta   90.00
_cell.angle_gamma   90.00
#
_symmetry.space_group_name_H-M   'P 1'
#
loop_
_entity.id
_entity.type
_entity.pdbx_description
1 polymer ?
#
loop_
_entity_poly.entity_id
_entity_poly.type
_entity_poly.pdbx_seq_one_letter_code
_entity_poly.pdbx_strand_id
1 'polypeptide(L)'
;RSVSSTGECDIQLLCAKSRVAPLKAISLPRLELCAVLLLARLANKFVPKLNIDIERKYYWTDSSIALSWISSPSTKWSTFVAHRVGEIQDLTNISEWGHVATISNPADIISRGCTPQQLCDDILWWSGPDWLKTKAINWPTFDRAHFAAADNIPEQRRTTTALHSATHYDDFIINRFSSLLKLIRVVALLYRFIHNVKLHKFDKNTAVQSKLIGAITAEEYTKARIALIKIVQLQHWSHEIQCIQNEISIPRKSNLSQLRPYIDETGILRVGGRLRNAIALNTLQRNPILLPHRSMFTRLIFENEHLKIMHGGPQALLAAVRTTYWPINGRHIARSVVHKCIPCFKLKPVVFQPIMGDLPKDRITISRPFSKCGIDYAGPLMIKTSLRRNSPLVKGYICVFVCFATKAIHIELVGDLTTESFLNALRRFVSRRGIVSDIYSDNATNFVGANNRLREIYDLLYSEKNRSIFNNATADIGIKWHFIPPRSPNF
;
A
#
# COMPACT_ATOMS: atom_id res chain seq x y z
N ARG A 1 72.02 -19.73 -14.11
CA ARG A 1 73.09 -19.35 -13.17
C ARG A 1 73.48 -20.58 -12.39
N SER A 2 74.72 -21.00 -12.45
CA SER A 2 75.33 -21.98 -11.54
C SER A 2 76.29 -21.24 -10.61
N VAL A 3 76.50 -21.77 -9.39
CA VAL A 3 77.47 -21.24 -8.44
C VAL A 3 78.41 -22.39 -8.09
N SER A 4 79.70 -22.19 -8.30
CA SER A 4 80.72 -23.17 -7.94
C SER A 4 80.88 -23.27 -6.41
N SER A 5 81.55 -24.31 -5.94
CA SER A 5 81.95 -24.42 -4.52
C SER A 5 82.88 -23.30 -4.05
N THR A 6 83.57 -22.62 -4.98
CA THR A 6 84.41 -21.44 -4.72
C THR A 6 83.65 -20.12 -4.76
N GLY A 7 82.34 -20.14 -5.05
CA GLY A 7 81.48 -18.96 -5.11
C GLY A 7 81.49 -18.22 -6.46
N GLU A 8 82.16 -18.76 -7.48
CA GLU A 8 82.14 -18.22 -8.83
C GLU A 8 80.77 -18.46 -9.48
N CYS A 9 80.22 -17.43 -10.12
CA CYS A 9 78.90 -17.46 -10.72
C CYS A 9 79.02 -17.51 -12.24
N ASP A 10 78.50 -18.56 -12.86
CA ASP A 10 78.44 -18.68 -14.32
C ASP A 10 76.99 -18.56 -14.82
N ILE A 11 76.82 -17.92 -15.98
CA ILE A 11 75.52 -17.65 -16.59
C ILE A 11 75.60 -17.98 -18.07
N GLN A 12 74.71 -18.86 -18.50
CA GLN A 12 74.60 -19.30 -19.87
C GLN A 12 73.14 -19.32 -20.32
N LEU A 13 72.91 -18.96 -21.58
CA LEU A 13 71.61 -19.09 -22.23
C LEU A 13 71.31 -20.56 -22.56
N LEU A 14 70.23 -21.11 -21.98
CA LEU A 14 69.83 -22.50 -22.21
C LEU A 14 68.76 -22.64 -23.30
N CYS A 15 67.82 -21.70 -23.37
CA CYS A 15 66.74 -21.73 -24.33
C CYS A 15 66.18 -20.32 -24.53
N ALA A 16 65.87 -19.99 -25.77
CA ALA A 16 65.20 -18.74 -26.13
C ALA A 16 63.97 -19.04 -26.99
N LYS A 17 62.93 -18.21 -26.84
CA LYS A 17 61.73 -18.30 -27.67
C LYS A 17 61.12 -16.92 -27.89
N SER A 18 61.06 -16.51 -29.16
CA SER A 18 60.34 -15.32 -29.59
C SER A 18 59.04 -15.71 -30.30
N ARG A 19 58.09 -14.78 -30.38
CA ARG A 19 56.88 -14.89 -31.22
C ARG A 19 56.71 -13.60 -32.00
N VAL A 20 56.37 -13.73 -33.27
CA VAL A 20 56.00 -12.57 -34.11
C VAL A 20 54.72 -11.95 -33.57
N ALA A 21 54.65 -10.61 -33.60
CA ALA A 21 53.47 -9.88 -33.17
C ALA A 21 52.22 -10.35 -33.96
N PRO A 22 51.05 -10.49 -33.30
CA PRO A 22 49.82 -10.91 -33.97
C PRO A 22 49.41 -9.94 -35.09
N LEU A 23 48.82 -10.47 -36.17
CA LEU A 23 48.29 -9.65 -37.27
C LEU A 23 47.18 -8.67 -36.85
N LYS A 24 46.42 -9.01 -35.79
CA LYS A 24 45.45 -8.10 -35.18
C LYS A 24 46.17 -7.18 -34.22
N ALA A 25 46.04 -5.87 -34.44
CA ALA A 25 46.59 -4.85 -33.56
C ALA A 25 46.07 -5.04 -32.12
N ILE A 26 47.00 -5.26 -31.20
CA ILE A 26 46.74 -5.28 -29.76
C ILE A 26 47.64 -4.24 -29.09
N SER A 27 47.21 -3.74 -27.93
CA SER A 27 47.96 -2.71 -27.20
C SER A 27 49.32 -3.25 -26.72
N LEU A 28 50.28 -2.33 -26.56
CA LEU A 28 51.62 -2.67 -26.08
C LEU A 28 51.58 -3.44 -24.72
N PRO A 29 50.79 -3.04 -23.72
CA PRO A 29 50.69 -3.82 -22.47
C PRO A 29 50.18 -5.26 -22.68
N ARG A 30 49.26 -5.48 -23.63
CA ARG A 30 48.78 -6.83 -23.97
C ARG A 30 49.87 -7.69 -24.62
N LEU A 31 50.74 -7.08 -25.44
CA LEU A 31 51.91 -7.77 -26.02
C LEU A 31 52.89 -8.17 -24.91
N GLU A 32 53.19 -7.26 -24.00
CA GLU A 32 54.06 -7.51 -22.85
C GLU A 32 53.51 -8.65 -21.97
N LEU A 33 52.21 -8.64 -21.66
CA LEU A 33 51.56 -9.75 -20.93
C LEU A 33 51.64 -11.08 -21.68
N CYS A 34 51.61 -11.06 -23.02
CA CYS A 34 51.79 -12.27 -23.82
C CYS A 34 53.24 -12.77 -23.79
N ALA A 35 54.23 -11.88 -23.70
CA ALA A 35 55.64 -12.26 -23.49
C ALA A 35 55.84 -12.89 -22.12
N VAL A 36 55.25 -12.31 -21.06
CA VAL A 36 55.22 -12.87 -19.70
C VAL A 36 54.61 -14.28 -19.69
N LEU A 37 53.45 -14.46 -20.34
CA LEU A 37 52.81 -15.79 -20.46
C LEU A 37 53.66 -16.78 -21.28
N LEU A 38 54.34 -16.30 -22.33
CA LEU A 38 55.24 -17.14 -23.14
C LEU A 38 56.40 -17.67 -22.30
N LEU A 39 56.99 -16.82 -21.45
CA LEU A 39 58.04 -17.20 -20.52
C LEU A 39 57.55 -18.25 -19.51
N ALA A 40 56.40 -18.02 -18.86
CA ALA A 40 55.81 -18.96 -17.91
C ALA A 40 55.57 -20.35 -18.54
N ARG A 41 55.01 -20.39 -19.75
CA ARG A 41 54.80 -21.64 -20.51
C ARG A 41 56.10 -22.31 -20.94
N LEU A 42 57.10 -21.53 -21.35
CA LEU A 42 58.40 -22.07 -21.75
C LEU A 42 59.10 -22.72 -20.57
N ALA A 43 59.18 -22.02 -19.44
CA ALA A 43 59.78 -22.52 -18.22
C ALA A 43 59.07 -23.80 -17.75
N ASN A 44 57.74 -23.79 -17.65
CA ASN A 44 56.98 -24.97 -17.22
C ASN A 44 57.18 -26.20 -18.15
N LYS A 45 57.44 -25.97 -19.44
CA LYS A 45 57.68 -27.06 -20.41
C LYS A 45 59.14 -27.54 -20.45
N PHE A 46 60.09 -26.64 -20.27
CA PHE A 46 61.52 -26.90 -20.47
C PHE A 46 62.22 -27.30 -19.17
N VAL A 47 61.92 -26.62 -18.06
CA VAL A 47 62.57 -26.86 -16.76
C VAL A 47 62.47 -28.31 -16.30
N PRO A 48 61.29 -28.99 -16.33
CA PRO A 48 61.20 -30.38 -15.88
C PRO A 48 61.98 -31.38 -16.74
N LYS A 49 62.44 -30.96 -17.93
CA LYS A 49 63.22 -31.80 -18.85
C LYS A 49 64.73 -31.60 -18.68
N LEU A 50 65.13 -30.58 -17.93
CA LEU A 50 66.53 -30.42 -17.54
C LEU A 50 66.80 -31.47 -16.46
N ASN A 51 67.72 -32.39 -16.74
CA ASN A 51 68.16 -33.39 -15.76
C ASN A 51 69.15 -32.75 -14.76
N ILE A 52 68.76 -31.62 -14.19
CA ILE A 52 69.56 -30.74 -13.32
C ILE A 52 68.68 -30.33 -12.15
N ASP A 53 69.22 -30.38 -10.93
CA ASP A 53 68.51 -29.91 -9.75
C ASP A 53 68.50 -28.37 -9.71
N ILE A 54 67.31 -27.77 -9.58
CA ILE A 54 67.12 -26.33 -9.62
C ILE A 54 66.63 -25.85 -8.26
N GLU A 55 67.52 -25.15 -7.54
CA GLU A 55 67.23 -24.63 -6.21
C GLU A 55 66.14 -23.54 -6.23
N ARG A 56 66.17 -22.62 -7.20
CA ARG A 56 65.24 -21.48 -7.28
C ARG A 56 64.95 -21.07 -8.72
N LYS A 57 63.72 -20.57 -8.94
CA LYS A 57 63.27 -20.00 -10.22
C LYS A 57 62.98 -18.51 -10.04
N TYR A 58 63.37 -17.73 -11.04
CA TYR A 58 63.11 -16.30 -11.10
C TYR A 58 62.63 -15.92 -12.50
N TYR A 59 61.63 -15.06 -12.55
CA TYR A 59 61.05 -14.55 -13.79
C TYR A 59 61.21 -13.03 -13.84
N TRP A 60 61.67 -12.50 -14.96
CA TRP A 60 61.98 -11.09 -15.11
C TRP A 60 61.24 -10.50 -16.31
N THR A 61 60.69 -9.31 -16.13
CA THR A 61 60.10 -8.49 -17.19
C THR A 61 60.36 -7.02 -16.90
N ASP A 62 60.47 -6.21 -17.94
CA ASP A 62 60.59 -4.76 -17.85
C ASP A 62 59.22 -4.06 -17.91
N SER A 63 58.13 -4.80 -18.08
CA SER A 63 56.77 -4.26 -18.04
C SER A 63 56.23 -4.18 -16.61
N SER A 64 56.26 -2.98 -16.05
CA SER A 64 55.60 -2.68 -14.77
C SER A 64 54.09 -2.91 -14.81
N ILE A 65 53.44 -2.71 -15.97
CA ILE A 65 52.00 -2.96 -16.17
C ILE A 65 51.70 -4.46 -16.10
N ALA A 66 52.50 -5.29 -16.79
CA ALA A 66 52.32 -6.74 -16.74
C ALA A 66 52.56 -7.29 -15.32
N LEU A 67 53.58 -6.78 -14.61
CA LEU A 67 53.83 -7.11 -13.20
C LEU A 67 52.66 -6.72 -12.28
N SER A 68 52.08 -5.53 -12.48
CA SER A 68 50.92 -5.08 -11.72
C SER A 68 49.69 -5.98 -11.98
N TRP A 69 49.47 -6.38 -13.23
CA TRP A 69 48.38 -7.29 -13.60
C TRP A 69 48.50 -8.67 -12.94
N ILE A 70 49.69 -9.29 -12.97
CA ILE A 70 49.90 -10.61 -12.35
C ILE A 70 49.92 -10.56 -10.81
N SER A 71 50.20 -9.39 -10.23
CA SER A 71 50.20 -9.18 -8.77
C SER A 71 48.80 -9.08 -8.17
N SER A 72 47.75 -8.88 -8.99
CA SER A 72 46.35 -8.83 -8.54
C SER A 72 45.56 -10.06 -8.98
N PRO A 73 44.44 -10.39 -8.32
CA PRO A 73 43.56 -11.48 -8.74
C PRO A 73 43.05 -11.31 -10.18
N SER A 74 43.07 -12.38 -10.97
CA SER A 74 42.65 -12.40 -12.37
C SER A 74 41.24 -11.83 -12.62
N THR A 75 40.32 -11.99 -11.66
CA THR A 75 38.93 -11.52 -11.72
C THR A 75 38.78 -10.00 -11.79
N LYS A 76 39.82 -9.24 -11.42
CA LYS A 76 39.85 -7.77 -11.45
C LYS A 76 39.93 -7.24 -12.89
N TRP A 77 40.35 -8.06 -13.87
CA TRP A 77 40.73 -7.61 -15.21
C TRP A 77 39.71 -7.95 -16.30
N SER A 78 39.79 -7.25 -17.44
CA SER A 78 39.04 -7.56 -18.67
C SER A 78 39.27 -9.02 -19.09
N THR A 79 38.36 -9.61 -19.88
CA THR A 79 38.43 -11.03 -20.26
C THR A 79 39.77 -11.45 -20.87
N PHE A 80 40.38 -10.60 -21.71
CA PHE A 80 41.68 -10.91 -22.34
C PHE A 80 42.81 -11.03 -21.33
N VAL A 81 42.89 -10.06 -20.40
CA VAL A 81 43.94 -9.98 -19.38
C VAL A 81 43.69 -11.02 -18.30
N ALA A 82 42.44 -11.16 -17.83
CA ALA A 82 42.04 -12.12 -16.80
C ALA A 82 42.44 -13.55 -17.13
N HIS A 83 42.15 -14.02 -18.34
CA HIS A 83 42.52 -15.40 -18.74
C HIS A 83 44.02 -15.65 -18.71
N ARG A 84 44.83 -14.68 -19.16
CA ARG A 84 46.29 -14.81 -19.21
C ARG A 84 46.92 -14.69 -17.83
N VAL A 85 46.44 -13.75 -17.02
CA VAL A 85 46.86 -13.59 -15.63
C VAL A 85 46.54 -14.86 -14.84
N GLY A 86 45.34 -15.43 -15.00
CA GLY A 86 44.98 -16.69 -14.37
C GLY A 86 45.95 -17.82 -14.73
N GLU A 87 46.22 -18.00 -16.03
CA GLU A 87 47.17 -19.03 -16.46
C GLU A 87 48.60 -18.79 -15.95
N ILE A 88 49.07 -17.53 -15.88
CA ILE A 88 50.40 -17.22 -15.30
C ILE A 88 50.42 -17.56 -13.81
N GLN A 89 49.37 -17.22 -13.07
CA GLN A 89 49.22 -17.51 -11.64
C GLN A 89 49.12 -19.02 -11.35
N ASP A 90 48.58 -19.80 -12.28
CA ASP A 90 48.55 -21.26 -12.19
C ASP A 90 49.92 -21.90 -12.46
N LEU A 91 50.73 -21.30 -13.35
CA LEU A 91 52.02 -21.85 -13.78
C LEU A 91 53.22 -21.39 -12.92
N THR A 92 53.10 -20.27 -12.21
CA THR A 92 54.23 -19.61 -11.52
C THR A 92 53.78 -19.02 -10.19
N ASN A 93 54.72 -18.81 -9.26
CA ASN A 93 54.42 -18.08 -8.04
C ASN A 93 54.75 -16.60 -8.20
N ILE A 94 53.86 -15.71 -7.77
CA ILE A 94 54.09 -14.26 -7.82
C ILE A 94 55.39 -13.87 -7.11
N SER A 95 55.80 -14.59 -6.04
CA SER A 95 57.04 -14.35 -5.29
C SER A 95 58.29 -14.43 -6.16
N GLU A 96 58.25 -15.20 -7.25
CA GLU A 96 59.36 -15.47 -8.18
C GLU A 96 59.52 -14.39 -9.26
N TRP A 97 58.55 -13.48 -9.42
CA TRP A 97 58.57 -12.41 -10.41
C TRP A 97 59.28 -11.16 -9.91
N GLY A 98 60.11 -10.58 -10.78
CA GLY A 98 60.84 -9.33 -10.54
C GLY A 98 60.87 -8.42 -11.77
N HIS A 99 61.26 -7.17 -11.55
CA HIS A 99 61.42 -6.17 -12.60
C HIS A 99 62.87 -6.06 -13.04
N VAL A 100 63.10 -6.03 -14.35
CA VAL A 100 64.41 -5.73 -14.96
C VAL A 100 64.30 -4.44 -15.75
N ALA A 101 65.33 -3.59 -15.73
CA ALA A 101 65.34 -2.41 -16.60
C ALA A 101 65.38 -2.84 -18.07
N THR A 102 64.64 -2.15 -18.95
CA THR A 102 64.60 -2.43 -20.40
C THR A 102 65.99 -2.55 -21.03
N ILE A 103 66.94 -1.70 -20.63
CA ILE A 103 68.34 -1.72 -21.13
C ILE A 103 69.12 -2.99 -20.72
N SER A 104 68.64 -3.71 -19.71
CA SER A 104 69.23 -4.95 -19.20
C SER A 104 68.32 -6.15 -19.48
N ASN A 105 67.34 -6.03 -20.37
CA ASN A 105 66.45 -7.13 -20.71
C ASN A 105 66.98 -7.88 -21.95
N PRO A 106 67.57 -9.08 -21.84
CA PRO A 106 68.08 -9.81 -22.99
C PRO A 106 66.98 -10.24 -23.96
N ALA A 107 65.73 -10.38 -23.51
CA ALA A 107 64.61 -10.75 -24.39
C ALA A 107 64.29 -9.66 -25.44
N ASP A 108 64.71 -8.41 -25.20
CA ASP A 108 64.46 -7.31 -26.13
C ASP A 108 65.29 -7.39 -27.40
N ILE A 109 66.46 -8.03 -27.34
CA ILE A 109 67.37 -8.20 -28.48
C ILE A 109 66.67 -8.96 -29.62
N ILE A 110 65.97 -10.06 -29.27
CA ILE A 110 65.21 -10.87 -30.22
C ILE A 110 63.80 -10.35 -30.51
N SER A 111 63.21 -9.54 -29.62
CA SER A 111 61.84 -9.02 -29.80
C SER A 111 61.82 -7.78 -30.69
N ARG A 112 62.86 -6.94 -30.62
CA ARG A 112 63.03 -5.72 -31.43
C ARG A 112 63.73 -5.98 -32.77
N GLY A 113 64.37 -7.15 -32.89
CA GLY A 113 65.10 -7.58 -34.07
C GLY A 113 66.60 -7.24 -33.99
N CYS A 114 67.43 -8.23 -34.32
CA CYS A 114 68.89 -8.09 -34.36
C CYS A 114 69.45 -8.79 -35.60
N THR A 115 70.58 -8.32 -36.11
CA THR A 115 71.31 -9.03 -37.17
C THR A 115 72.12 -10.19 -36.58
N PRO A 116 72.42 -11.26 -37.34
CA PRO A 116 73.25 -12.36 -36.84
C PRO A 116 74.63 -11.91 -36.34
N GLN A 117 75.23 -10.90 -37.01
CA GLN A 117 76.54 -10.37 -36.62
C GLN A 117 76.51 -9.64 -35.28
N GLN A 118 75.46 -8.85 -35.02
CA GLN A 118 75.28 -8.21 -33.72
C GLN A 118 75.06 -9.22 -32.59
N LEU A 119 74.40 -10.34 -32.91
CA LEU A 119 74.09 -11.37 -31.91
C LEU A 119 75.33 -12.18 -31.48
N CYS A 120 76.31 -12.38 -32.36
CA CYS A 120 77.51 -13.16 -32.06
C CYS A 120 78.30 -12.57 -30.87
N ASP A 121 78.41 -11.24 -30.83
CA ASP A 121 79.23 -10.53 -29.83
C ASP A 121 78.39 -9.96 -28.66
N ASP A 122 77.10 -10.26 -28.60
CA ASP A 122 76.19 -9.70 -27.59
C ASP A 122 76.28 -10.44 -26.24
N ILE A 123 77.07 -9.87 -25.33
CA ILE A 123 77.27 -10.40 -23.97
C ILE A 123 75.96 -10.45 -23.19
N LEU A 124 75.07 -9.47 -23.37
CA LEU A 124 73.79 -9.41 -22.66
C LEU A 124 72.89 -10.58 -23.09
N TRP A 125 72.88 -10.94 -24.37
CA TRP A 125 72.15 -12.09 -24.89
C TRP A 125 72.67 -13.43 -24.33
N TRP A 126 73.98 -13.65 -24.37
CA TRP A 126 74.58 -14.95 -24.04
C TRP A 126 74.78 -15.16 -22.54
N SER A 127 75.16 -14.12 -21.80
CA SER A 127 75.51 -14.19 -20.38
C SER A 127 74.53 -13.45 -19.45
N GLY A 128 73.51 -12.79 -20.01
CA GLY A 128 72.56 -12.00 -19.22
C GLY A 128 73.20 -10.77 -18.55
N PRO A 129 72.42 -10.05 -17.73
CA PRO A 129 72.90 -8.85 -17.05
C PRO A 129 73.98 -9.12 -15.99
N ASP A 130 74.94 -8.21 -15.85
CA ASP A 130 76.04 -8.36 -14.90
C ASP A 130 75.59 -8.53 -13.43
N TRP A 131 74.48 -7.91 -13.05
CA TRP A 131 73.95 -8.04 -11.68
C TRP A 131 73.52 -9.48 -11.34
N LEU A 132 73.21 -10.34 -12.33
CA LEU A 132 72.93 -11.76 -12.06
C LEU A 132 74.18 -12.52 -11.58
N LYS A 133 75.39 -12.02 -11.86
CA LYS A 133 76.65 -12.60 -11.35
C LYS A 133 76.87 -12.25 -9.88
N THR A 134 76.21 -11.21 -9.38
CA THR A 134 76.31 -10.77 -7.98
C THR A 134 75.39 -11.57 -7.05
N LYS A 135 75.57 -11.42 -5.73
CA LYS A 135 74.70 -12.05 -4.73
C LYS A 135 73.26 -11.53 -4.84
N ALA A 136 72.28 -12.40 -4.60
CA ALA A 136 70.85 -12.11 -4.76
C ALA A 136 70.34 -10.88 -3.99
N ILE A 137 71.03 -10.46 -2.91
CA ILE A 137 70.71 -9.26 -2.15
C ILE A 137 70.95 -7.96 -2.93
N ASN A 138 71.80 -8.00 -3.94
CA ASN A 138 72.14 -6.87 -4.80
C ASN A 138 71.33 -6.85 -6.10
N TRP A 139 70.40 -7.79 -6.28
CA TRP A 139 69.54 -7.82 -7.46
C TRP A 139 68.51 -6.69 -7.40
N PRO A 140 68.01 -6.21 -8.56
CA PRO A 140 66.95 -5.22 -8.59
C PRO A 140 65.74 -5.68 -7.78
N THR A 141 65.34 -4.88 -6.80
CA THR A 141 64.13 -5.14 -6.00
C THR A 141 62.91 -4.49 -6.62
N PHE A 142 61.81 -5.23 -6.64
CA PHE A 142 60.51 -4.75 -7.12
C PHE A 142 59.58 -4.55 -5.91
N ASP A 143 59.19 -3.31 -5.64
CA ASP A 143 58.21 -3.00 -4.59
C ASP A 143 56.79 -3.31 -5.07
N ARG A 144 56.32 -4.51 -4.73
CA ARG A 144 54.99 -5.02 -5.10
C ARG A 144 53.85 -4.15 -4.56
N ALA A 145 54.03 -3.51 -3.41
CA ALA A 145 52.98 -2.74 -2.75
C ALA A 145 52.71 -1.43 -3.49
N HIS A 146 53.78 -0.80 -4.01
CA HIS A 146 53.70 0.44 -4.76
C HIS A 146 52.89 0.30 -6.06
N PHE A 147 53.05 -0.81 -6.80
CA PHE A 147 52.38 -1.01 -8.09
C PHE A 147 50.98 -1.63 -8.00
N ALA A 148 50.62 -2.24 -6.88
CA ALA A 148 49.24 -2.73 -6.62
C ALA A 148 48.27 -1.57 -6.29
N ALA A 149 48.81 -0.45 -5.77
CA ALA A 149 48.06 0.73 -5.34
C ALA A 149 47.94 1.83 -6.41
N ALA A 150 48.46 1.62 -7.62
CA ALA A 150 48.38 2.61 -8.69
C ALA A 150 46.92 2.77 -9.16
N ASP A 151 46.36 3.97 -8.99
CA ASP A 151 45.07 4.34 -9.55
C ASP A 151 45.18 4.43 -11.09
N ASN A 152 44.22 3.84 -11.80
CA ASN A 152 44.11 3.80 -13.27
C ASN A 152 44.98 2.76 -14.02
N ILE A 153 45.12 1.54 -13.50
CA ILE A 153 45.69 0.43 -14.28
C ILE A 153 44.75 0.10 -15.47
N PRO A 154 45.27 0.04 -16.72
CA PRO A 154 44.46 -0.27 -17.90
C PRO A 154 43.72 -1.61 -17.77
N GLU A 155 42.55 -1.70 -18.40
CA GLU A 155 41.74 -2.93 -18.47
C GLU A 155 41.19 -3.49 -17.15
N GLN A 156 41.20 -2.69 -16.08
CA GLN A 156 40.45 -2.99 -14.88
C GLN A 156 38.94 -3.04 -15.16
N ARG A 157 38.26 -4.13 -14.75
CA ARG A 157 36.80 -4.19 -14.80
C ARG A 157 36.23 -3.10 -13.90
N ARG A 158 35.38 -2.24 -14.47
CA ARG A 158 34.59 -1.31 -13.67
C ARG A 158 33.60 -2.11 -12.85
N THR A 159 33.81 -2.19 -11.55
CA THR A 159 32.80 -2.70 -10.61
C THR A 159 31.72 -1.65 -10.49
N THR A 160 30.74 -1.67 -11.40
CA THR A 160 29.55 -0.85 -11.26
C THR A 160 28.65 -1.51 -10.21
N THR A 161 28.72 -1.03 -8.97
CA THR A 161 27.70 -1.33 -7.97
C THR A 161 26.38 -0.76 -8.46
N ALA A 162 25.57 -1.59 -9.11
CA ALA A 162 24.21 -1.25 -9.49
C ALA A 162 23.37 -1.16 -8.21
N LEU A 163 23.26 0.03 -7.64
CA LEU A 163 22.27 0.33 -6.61
C LEU A 163 20.90 0.28 -7.31
N HIS A 164 20.17 -0.82 -7.15
CA HIS A 164 18.79 -0.88 -7.60
C HIS A 164 17.98 0.04 -6.69
N SER A 165 17.80 1.30 -7.09
CA SER A 165 16.80 2.18 -6.51
C SER A 165 15.44 1.60 -6.89
N ALA A 166 14.85 0.81 -6.00
CA ALA A 166 13.45 0.47 -6.12
C ALA A 166 12.66 1.78 -6.04
N THR A 167 12.23 2.29 -7.21
CA THR A 167 11.40 3.49 -7.31
C THR A 167 9.95 3.25 -6.87
N HIS A 168 9.61 2.02 -6.48
CA HIS A 168 8.34 1.68 -5.86
C HIS A 168 8.46 1.66 -4.33
N TYR A 169 8.03 2.75 -3.70
CA TYR A 169 7.65 2.72 -2.30
C TYR A 169 6.38 1.86 -2.20
N ASP A 170 6.52 0.60 -1.82
CA ASP A 170 5.36 -0.27 -1.66
C ASP A 170 4.54 0.15 -0.43
N ASP A 171 3.39 0.78 -0.68
CA ASP A 171 2.35 1.08 0.31
C ASP A 171 1.70 -0.17 0.93
N PHE A 172 2.15 -1.36 0.52
CA PHE A 172 2.56 -2.43 1.42
C PHE A 172 1.77 -2.52 2.73
N ILE A 173 2.37 -1.85 3.70
CA ILE A 173 1.93 -1.84 5.08
C ILE A 173 0.66 -1.01 5.25
N ILE A 174 0.51 0.14 4.59
CA ILE A 174 -0.63 1.06 4.76
C ILE A 174 -1.93 0.38 4.36
N ASN A 175 -1.92 -0.35 3.25
CA ASN A 175 -3.11 -1.02 2.70
C ASN A 175 -3.62 -2.17 3.57
N ARG A 176 -2.85 -2.62 4.56
CA ARG A 176 -3.20 -3.71 5.49
C ARG A 176 -3.92 -3.26 6.76
N PHE A 177 -4.10 -1.96 6.97
CA PHE A 177 -4.72 -1.42 8.18
C PHE A 177 -6.06 -0.74 7.90
N SER A 178 -6.99 -0.93 8.84
CA SER A 178 -8.28 -0.24 8.93
C SER A 178 -8.33 0.82 10.04
N SER A 179 -7.23 1.01 10.78
CA SER A 179 -7.13 1.99 11.87
C SER A 179 -5.84 2.79 11.75
N LEU A 180 -5.98 4.12 11.65
CA LEU A 180 -4.85 5.06 11.61
C LEU A 180 -3.94 4.90 12.83
N LEU A 181 -4.53 4.85 14.03
CA LEU A 181 -3.78 4.78 15.29
C LEU A 181 -3.00 3.47 15.38
N LYS A 182 -3.58 2.35 14.93
CA LYS A 182 -2.90 1.05 14.90
C LYS A 182 -1.74 1.06 13.90
N LEU A 183 -1.95 1.60 12.70
CA LEU A 183 -0.91 1.74 11.68
C LEU A 183 0.30 2.52 12.23
N ILE A 184 0.07 3.71 12.81
CA ILE A 184 1.15 4.53 13.35
C ILE A 184 1.90 3.80 14.48
N ARG A 185 1.18 3.12 15.38
CA ARG A 185 1.82 2.33 16.46
C ARG A 185 2.69 1.20 15.92
N VAL A 186 2.22 0.46 14.91
CA VAL A 186 3.02 -0.63 14.32
C VAL A 186 4.27 -0.08 13.65
N VAL A 187 4.16 1.02 12.90
CA VAL A 187 5.32 1.66 12.26
C VAL A 187 6.30 2.20 13.32
N ALA A 188 5.82 2.74 14.44
CA ALA A 188 6.66 3.15 15.55
C ALA A 188 7.43 1.96 16.16
N LEU A 189 6.76 0.81 16.36
CA LEU A 189 7.41 -0.41 16.83
C LEU A 189 8.46 -0.94 15.85
N LEU A 190 8.22 -0.84 14.53
CA LEU A 190 9.21 -1.20 13.52
C LEU A 190 10.45 -0.31 13.61
N TYR A 191 10.28 1.01 13.76
CA TYR A 191 11.41 1.91 13.99
C TYR A 191 12.18 1.60 15.27
N ARG A 192 11.48 1.29 16.35
CA ARG A 192 12.08 0.87 17.63
C ARG A 192 12.89 -0.41 17.47
N PHE A 193 12.33 -1.41 16.80
CA PHE A 193 13.02 -2.67 16.51
C PHE A 193 14.32 -2.42 15.73
N ILE A 194 14.26 -1.62 14.66
CA ILE A 194 15.44 -1.25 13.86
C ILE A 194 16.49 -0.53 14.71
N HIS A 195 16.08 0.40 15.58
CA HIS A 195 16.99 1.10 16.50
C HIS A 195 17.69 0.10 17.43
N ASN A 196 16.93 -0.75 18.11
CA ASN A 196 17.47 -1.74 19.06
C ASN A 196 18.39 -2.78 18.41
N VAL A 197 18.14 -3.16 17.15
CA VAL A 197 19.01 -4.08 16.40
C VAL A 197 20.31 -3.38 15.97
N LYS A 198 20.24 -2.11 15.53
CA LYS A 198 21.43 -1.34 15.12
C LYS A 198 22.40 -1.08 16.27
N LEU A 199 21.90 -0.95 17.51
CA LEU A 199 22.75 -0.82 18.69
C LEU A 199 23.70 -2.01 18.89
N HIS A 200 23.33 -3.22 18.45
CA HIS A 200 24.20 -4.40 18.57
C HIS A 200 25.35 -4.45 17.55
N LYS A 201 25.35 -3.59 16.53
CA LYS A 201 26.40 -3.58 15.48
C LYS A 201 27.51 -2.55 15.72
N PHE A 202 27.29 -1.56 16.59
CA PHE A 202 28.30 -0.57 16.94
C PHE A 202 28.99 -0.98 18.25
N ASP A 203 30.30 -0.73 18.31
CA ASP A 203 31.21 -1.19 19.35
C ASP A 203 30.63 -0.99 20.77
N LYS A 204 30.72 -2.03 21.61
CA LYS A 204 30.20 -2.02 22.99
C LYS A 204 30.80 -0.91 23.86
N ASN A 205 31.89 -0.30 23.40
CA ASN A 205 32.67 0.69 24.16
C ASN A 205 32.34 2.15 23.81
N THR A 206 31.40 2.44 22.89
CA THR A 206 31.15 3.83 22.45
C THR A 206 29.68 4.27 22.42
N ALA A 207 28.71 3.39 22.66
CA ALA A 207 27.29 3.75 22.56
C ALA A 207 26.68 4.13 23.92
N VAL A 208 26.53 5.44 24.16
CA VAL A 208 25.75 6.05 25.26
C VAL A 208 24.23 5.78 25.15
N GLN A 209 23.76 5.10 24.10
CA GLN A 209 22.33 4.89 23.84
C GLN A 209 21.84 3.53 24.33
N SER A 210 20.92 3.56 25.31
CA SER A 210 20.25 2.38 25.85
C SER A 210 19.14 1.87 24.91
N LYS A 211 18.79 0.58 25.03
CA LYS A 211 17.66 0.00 24.32
C LYS A 211 16.36 0.70 24.73
N LEU A 212 15.51 0.99 23.74
CA LEU A 212 14.17 1.51 23.98
C LEU A 212 13.22 0.36 24.38
N ILE A 213 12.60 0.47 25.55
CA ILE A 213 11.71 -0.53 26.18
C ILE A 213 10.44 0.19 26.70
N GLY A 214 9.34 -0.54 26.86
CA GLY A 214 8.10 -0.03 27.47
C GLY A 214 7.07 0.50 26.46
N ALA A 215 6.20 1.42 26.88
CA ALA A 215 5.17 2.01 26.03
C ALA A 215 5.79 2.87 24.90
N ILE A 216 5.05 3.05 23.79
CA ILE A 216 5.50 3.91 22.67
C ILE A 216 5.50 5.37 23.12
N THR A 217 6.62 6.06 22.96
CA THR A 217 6.72 7.48 23.32
C THR A 217 6.04 8.38 22.29
N ALA A 218 5.70 9.61 22.68
CA ALA A 218 5.11 10.60 21.77
C ALA A 218 6.05 10.94 20.60
N GLU A 219 7.36 10.91 20.82
CA GLU A 219 8.38 11.14 19.80
C GLU A 219 8.41 10.00 18.77
N GLU A 220 8.39 8.75 19.21
CA GLU A 220 8.33 7.59 18.31
C GLU A 220 7.05 7.59 17.49
N TYR A 221 5.93 7.93 18.12
CA TYR A 221 4.64 8.07 17.45
C TYR A 221 4.67 9.18 16.38
N THR A 222 5.27 10.34 16.71
CA THR A 222 5.40 11.47 15.79
C THR A 222 6.33 11.13 14.63
N LYS A 223 7.47 10.48 14.91
CA LYS A 223 8.41 10.01 13.90
C LYS A 223 7.77 9.01 12.93
N ALA A 224 7.00 8.06 13.45
CA ALA A 224 6.26 7.10 12.63
C ALA A 224 5.20 7.78 11.76
N ARG A 225 4.46 8.75 12.31
CA ARG A 225 3.48 9.54 11.55
C ARG A 225 4.13 10.32 10.42
N ILE A 226 5.25 11.01 10.70
CA ILE A 226 6.01 11.77 9.70
C ILE A 226 6.53 10.84 8.59
N ALA A 227 7.07 9.67 8.95
CA ALA A 227 7.54 8.68 7.99
C ALA A 227 6.43 8.20 7.05
N LEU A 228 5.24 7.86 7.58
CA LEU A 228 4.09 7.46 6.79
C LEU A 228 3.65 8.56 5.81
N ILE A 229 3.62 9.81 6.26
CA ILE A 229 3.31 10.96 5.40
C ILE A 229 4.33 11.05 4.25
N LYS A 230 5.62 10.96 4.55
CA LYS A 230 6.68 11.01 3.53
C LYS A 230 6.55 9.89 2.51
N ILE A 231 6.30 8.65 2.96
CA ILE A 231 6.10 7.49 2.07
C ILE A 231 4.94 7.76 1.10
N VAL A 232 3.79 8.17 1.64
CA VAL A 232 2.58 8.46 0.85
C VAL A 232 2.81 9.60 -0.14
N GLN A 233 3.52 10.65 0.27
CA GLN A 233 3.85 11.79 -0.58
C GLN A 233 4.83 11.40 -1.69
N LEU A 234 5.89 10.64 -1.37
CA LEU A 234 6.86 10.16 -2.36
C LEU A 234 6.20 9.25 -3.39
N GLN A 235 5.26 8.39 -2.98
CA GLN A 235 4.56 7.53 -3.93
C GLN A 235 3.69 8.30 -4.93
N HIS A 236 3.05 9.39 -4.51
CA HIS A 236 2.13 10.13 -5.38
C HIS A 236 2.77 11.29 -6.11
N TRP A 237 3.84 11.86 -5.55
CA TRP A 237 4.45 13.12 -5.97
C TRP A 237 5.98 13.04 -6.02
N SER A 238 6.55 11.88 -6.33
CA SER A 238 8.01 11.69 -6.43
C SER A 238 8.66 12.71 -7.37
N HIS A 239 8.08 12.91 -8.55
CA HIS A 239 8.56 13.87 -9.54
C HIS A 239 8.50 15.31 -9.02
N GLU A 240 7.37 15.73 -8.42
CA GLU A 240 7.25 17.08 -7.86
C GLU A 240 8.18 17.33 -6.68
N ILE A 241 8.39 16.32 -5.83
CA ILE A 241 9.35 16.39 -4.72
C ILE A 241 10.78 16.55 -5.26
N GLN A 242 11.16 15.80 -6.29
CA GLN A 242 12.47 15.95 -6.94
C GLN A 242 12.63 17.32 -7.58
N CYS A 243 11.61 17.86 -8.25
CA CYS A 243 11.65 19.22 -8.80
C CYS A 243 11.94 20.25 -7.70
N ILE A 244 11.21 20.20 -6.58
CA ILE A 244 11.40 21.14 -5.47
C ILE A 244 12.79 20.99 -4.83
N GLN A 245 13.27 19.76 -4.65
CA GLN A 245 14.61 19.48 -4.11
C GLN A 245 15.74 20.02 -5.00
N ASN A 246 15.54 20.01 -6.32
CA ASN A 246 16.51 20.52 -7.29
C ASN A 246 16.30 22.01 -7.64
N GLU A 247 15.43 22.71 -6.91
CA GLU A 247 15.05 24.12 -7.18
C GLU A 247 14.46 24.35 -8.59
N ILE A 248 13.89 23.30 -9.19
CA ILE A 248 13.23 23.32 -10.50
C ILE A 248 11.74 23.60 -10.31
N SER A 249 11.17 24.42 -11.21
CA SER A 249 9.72 24.69 -11.22
C SER A 249 8.90 23.42 -11.50
N ILE A 250 7.85 23.21 -10.71
CA ILE A 250 6.94 22.08 -10.86
C ILE A 250 6.19 22.19 -12.20
N PRO A 251 5.97 21.08 -12.93
CA PRO A 251 5.21 21.12 -14.18
C PRO A 251 3.83 21.75 -13.99
N ARG A 252 3.45 22.66 -14.90
CA ARG A 252 2.13 23.35 -14.86
C ARG A 252 0.93 22.38 -14.91
N LYS A 253 1.12 21.17 -15.45
CA LYS A 253 0.09 20.12 -15.49
C LYS A 253 -0.13 19.42 -14.13
N SER A 254 0.78 19.56 -13.18
CA SER A 254 0.61 18.96 -11.85
C SER A 254 -0.50 19.66 -11.08
N ASN A 255 -1.34 18.86 -10.41
CA ASN A 255 -2.40 19.31 -9.52
C ASN A 255 -1.88 20.11 -8.32
N LEU A 256 -0.56 20.08 -8.07
CA LEU A 256 0.09 20.80 -6.98
C LEU A 256 0.59 22.20 -7.38
N SER A 257 0.74 22.50 -8.67
CA SER A 257 1.37 23.75 -9.14
C SER A 257 0.71 25.02 -8.58
N GLN A 258 -0.62 25.01 -8.43
CA GLN A 258 -1.40 26.13 -7.90
C GLN A 258 -1.26 26.33 -6.38
N LEU A 259 -0.77 25.32 -5.65
CA LEU A 259 -0.68 25.34 -4.19
C LEU A 259 0.68 25.85 -3.68
N ARG A 260 1.57 26.26 -4.61
CA ARG A 260 2.96 26.70 -4.31
C ARG A 260 3.62 25.82 -3.25
N PRO A 261 3.72 24.50 -3.47
CA PRO A 261 4.14 23.57 -2.46
C PRO A 261 5.63 23.76 -2.14
N TYR A 262 6.01 23.47 -0.90
CA TYR A 262 7.40 23.49 -0.45
C TYR A 262 7.65 22.34 0.51
N ILE A 263 8.91 21.99 0.70
CA ILE A 263 9.33 20.95 1.65
C ILE A 263 9.78 21.64 2.94
N ASP A 264 9.23 21.22 4.08
CA ASP A 264 9.61 21.76 5.39
C ASP A 264 10.94 21.17 5.91
N GLU A 265 11.41 21.68 7.05
CA GLU A 265 12.63 21.19 7.73
C GLU A 265 12.55 19.69 8.09
N THR A 266 11.34 19.18 8.29
CA THR A 266 11.13 17.76 8.57
C THR A 266 11.09 16.92 7.30
N GLY A 267 11.20 17.50 6.10
CA GLY A 267 11.16 16.82 4.81
C GLY A 267 9.74 16.45 4.34
N ILE A 268 8.71 17.15 4.82
CA ILE A 268 7.30 16.94 4.44
C ILE A 268 6.87 17.99 3.42
N LEU A 269 6.15 17.55 2.38
CA LEU A 269 5.54 18.44 1.40
C LEU A 269 4.31 19.15 1.98
N ARG A 270 4.32 20.49 1.96
CA ARG A 270 3.26 21.35 2.50
C ARG A 270 2.73 22.33 1.48
N VAL A 271 1.55 22.86 1.74
CA VAL A 271 0.97 23.98 0.99
C VAL A 271 1.67 25.27 1.38
N GLY A 272 2.16 26.02 0.39
CA GLY A 272 2.63 27.39 0.58
C GLY A 272 1.46 28.34 0.78
N GLY A 273 1.71 29.56 1.23
CA GLY A 273 0.60 30.48 1.48
C GLY A 273 1.02 31.88 1.89
N ARG A 274 0.01 32.74 2.03
CA ARG A 274 0.18 34.15 2.45
C ARG A 274 0.13 34.34 3.97
N LEU A 275 -0.13 33.28 4.73
CA LEU A 275 -0.31 33.32 6.18
C LEU A 275 1.00 33.14 6.97
N ARG A 276 2.17 33.30 6.34
CA ARG A 276 3.49 33.14 7.00
C ARG A 276 3.61 33.99 8.27
N ASN A 277 3.09 35.22 8.24
CA ASN A 277 3.20 36.19 9.32
C ASN A 277 2.06 36.10 10.37
N ALA A 278 1.12 35.17 10.21
CA ALA A 278 0.00 35.01 11.16
C ALA A 278 0.44 34.23 12.41
N ILE A 279 1.14 34.89 13.33
CA ILE A 279 1.76 34.28 14.52
C ILE A 279 0.74 33.57 15.43
N ALA A 280 -0.51 34.05 15.47
CA ALA A 280 -1.60 33.45 16.24
C ALA A 280 -2.04 32.07 15.74
N LEU A 281 -1.67 31.67 14.52
CA LEU A 281 -2.05 30.38 13.94
C LEU A 281 -0.92 29.35 14.10
N ASN A 282 -1.32 28.12 14.42
CA ASN A 282 -0.37 27.01 14.45
C ASN A 282 0.27 26.82 13.07
N THR A 283 1.55 26.46 13.02
CA THR A 283 2.28 26.14 11.79
C THR A 283 1.53 25.13 10.92
N LEU A 284 0.86 24.15 11.52
CA LEU A 284 0.04 23.17 10.81
C LEU A 284 -1.19 23.78 10.10
N GLN A 285 -1.73 24.89 10.63
CA GLN A 285 -2.83 25.62 10.01
C GLN A 285 -2.35 26.61 8.95
N ARG A 286 -1.19 27.25 9.19
CA ARG A 286 -0.58 28.19 8.23
C ARG A 286 -0.14 27.48 6.95
N ASN A 287 0.48 26.30 7.12
CA ASN A 287 1.02 25.49 6.04
C ASN A 287 0.61 24.02 6.23
N PRO A 288 -0.64 23.66 5.88
CA PRO A 288 -1.12 22.31 6.08
C PRO A 288 -0.38 21.30 5.19
N ILE A 289 -0.30 20.06 5.69
CA ILE A 289 0.43 18.96 5.04
C ILE A 289 -0.34 18.44 3.84
N LEU A 290 0.30 18.39 2.66
CA LEU A 290 -0.35 17.89 1.46
C LEU A 290 -0.67 16.40 1.55
N LEU A 291 -1.91 16.02 1.24
CA LEU A 291 -2.34 14.62 1.19
C LEU A 291 -2.97 14.28 -0.17
N PRO A 292 -2.57 13.16 -0.80
CA PRO A 292 -3.14 12.73 -2.07
C PRO A 292 -4.56 12.18 -1.85
N HIS A 293 -5.43 12.29 -2.85
CA HIS A 293 -6.82 11.83 -2.73
C HIS A 293 -6.98 10.32 -2.84
N ARG A 294 -6.07 9.65 -3.55
CA ARG A 294 -6.07 8.20 -3.83
C ARG A 294 -5.17 7.39 -2.89
N SER A 295 -5.03 7.81 -1.64
CA SER A 295 -4.29 7.04 -0.63
C SER A 295 -5.21 6.48 0.45
N MET A 296 -4.97 5.21 0.80
CA MET A 296 -5.59 4.57 1.96
C MET A 296 -5.25 5.30 3.26
N PHE A 297 -4.03 5.83 3.38
CA PHE A 297 -3.62 6.63 4.53
C PHE A 297 -4.50 7.87 4.70
N THR A 298 -4.76 8.59 3.61
CA THR A 298 -5.65 9.76 3.63
C THR A 298 -7.06 9.36 4.04
N ARG A 299 -7.57 8.23 3.56
CA ARG A 299 -8.88 7.72 3.99
C ARG A 299 -8.92 7.43 5.50
N LEU A 300 -7.89 6.75 6.02
CA LEU A 300 -7.77 6.46 7.47
C LEU A 300 -7.71 7.75 8.31
N ILE A 301 -7.11 8.83 7.80
CA ILE A 301 -7.13 10.14 8.46
C ILE A 301 -8.55 10.68 8.55
N PHE A 302 -9.32 10.67 7.46
CA PHE A 302 -10.70 11.14 7.48
C PHE A 302 -11.59 10.26 8.37
N GLU A 303 -11.44 8.94 8.34
CA GLU A 303 -12.20 8.02 9.19
C GLU A 303 -11.90 8.27 10.68
N ASN A 304 -10.62 8.42 11.05
CA ASN A 304 -10.21 8.73 12.41
C ASN A 304 -10.74 10.10 12.87
N GLU A 305 -10.61 11.14 12.03
CA GLU A 305 -11.08 12.48 12.41
C GLU A 305 -12.60 12.54 12.50
N HIS A 306 -13.34 11.79 11.66
CA HIS A 306 -14.79 11.67 11.73
C HIS A 306 -15.28 11.11 13.06
N LEU A 307 -14.59 10.09 13.59
CA LEU A 307 -14.87 9.56 14.93
C LEU A 307 -14.51 10.56 16.02
N LYS A 308 -13.38 11.27 15.88
CA LYS A 308 -12.91 12.25 16.85
C LYS A 308 -13.84 13.47 16.99
N ILE A 309 -14.47 13.90 15.89
CA ILE A 309 -15.46 14.99 15.91
C ILE A 309 -16.89 14.51 16.17
N MET A 310 -17.06 13.28 16.69
CA MET A 310 -18.36 12.70 17.06
C MET A 310 -19.36 12.67 15.90
N HIS A 311 -18.95 12.13 14.75
CA HIS A 311 -19.79 11.95 13.57
C HIS A 311 -20.28 13.23 12.88
N GLY A 312 -19.52 14.33 13.02
CA GLY A 312 -19.79 15.58 12.31
C GLY A 312 -19.96 15.38 10.79
N GLY A 313 -20.86 16.17 10.19
CA GLY A 313 -21.19 16.09 8.77
C GLY A 313 -20.01 16.41 7.83
N PRO A 314 -20.16 16.21 6.50
CA PRO A 314 -19.03 16.28 5.56
C PRO A 314 -18.26 17.61 5.56
N GLN A 315 -18.97 18.74 5.75
CA GLN A 315 -18.33 20.06 5.81
C GLN A 315 -17.50 20.23 7.09
N ALA A 316 -18.05 19.86 8.25
CA ALA A 316 -17.34 19.90 9.53
C ALA A 316 -16.11 18.98 9.52
N LEU A 317 -16.26 17.77 8.96
CA LEU A 317 -15.15 16.83 8.80
C LEU A 317 -14.03 17.41 7.93
N LEU A 318 -14.36 17.99 6.78
CA LEU A 318 -13.35 18.60 5.92
C LEU A 318 -12.65 19.79 6.61
N ALA A 319 -13.40 20.62 7.35
CA ALA A 319 -12.84 21.74 8.09
C ALA A 319 -11.87 21.26 9.18
N ALA A 320 -12.25 20.22 9.95
CA ALA A 320 -11.40 19.62 10.97
C ALA A 320 -10.10 19.06 10.38
N VAL A 321 -10.17 18.29 9.29
CA VAL A 321 -8.98 17.77 8.61
C VAL A 321 -8.08 18.91 8.09
N ARG A 322 -8.67 20.00 7.59
CA ARG A 322 -7.95 21.18 7.07
C ARG A 322 -7.18 21.99 8.10
N THR A 323 -7.41 21.76 9.39
CA THR A 323 -6.59 22.36 10.44
C THR A 323 -5.15 21.83 10.44
N THR A 324 -4.92 20.64 9.88
CA THR A 324 -3.62 19.95 9.90
C THR A 324 -3.15 19.54 8.50
N TYR A 325 -4.08 19.14 7.63
CA TYR A 325 -3.78 18.54 6.33
C TYR A 325 -4.51 19.27 5.20
N TRP A 326 -3.88 19.36 4.03
CA TRP A 326 -4.52 19.79 2.79
C TRP A 326 -4.75 18.60 1.85
N PRO A 327 -5.90 17.90 1.97
CA PRO A 327 -6.24 16.82 1.08
C PRO A 327 -6.68 17.34 -0.29
N ILE A 328 -6.00 16.87 -1.34
CA ILE A 328 -6.48 17.05 -2.72
C ILE A 328 -7.86 16.40 -2.83
N ASN A 329 -8.81 17.09 -3.46
CA ASN A 329 -10.20 16.64 -3.58
C ASN A 329 -10.86 16.20 -2.24
N GLY A 330 -10.48 16.84 -1.12
CA GLY A 330 -10.95 16.45 0.22
C GLY A 330 -12.47 16.46 0.43
N ARG A 331 -13.21 17.28 -0.32
CA ARG A 331 -14.69 17.31 -0.27
C ARG A 331 -15.29 15.95 -0.63
N HIS A 332 -14.76 15.30 -1.66
CA HIS A 332 -15.24 13.99 -2.10
C HIS A 332 -14.97 12.92 -1.03
N ILE A 333 -13.78 12.94 -0.44
CA ILE A 333 -13.38 12.00 0.62
C ILE A 333 -14.27 12.17 1.84
N ALA A 334 -14.49 13.41 2.30
CA ALA A 334 -15.36 13.71 3.43
C ALA A 334 -16.78 13.17 3.22
N ARG A 335 -17.38 13.43 2.05
CA ARG A 335 -18.72 12.93 1.71
C ARG A 335 -18.76 11.41 1.69
N SER A 336 -17.75 10.76 1.08
CA SER A 336 -17.69 9.30 1.03
C SER A 336 -17.57 8.67 2.41
N VAL A 337 -16.76 9.25 3.31
CA VAL A 337 -16.54 8.71 4.65
C VAL A 337 -17.82 8.79 5.49
N VAL A 338 -18.48 9.95 5.50
CA VAL A 338 -19.75 10.12 6.23
C VAL A 338 -20.86 9.23 5.66
N HIS A 339 -20.96 9.12 4.33
CA HIS A 339 -22.02 8.30 3.71
C HIS A 339 -21.85 6.80 3.95
N LYS A 340 -20.60 6.31 4.00
CA LYS A 340 -20.28 4.91 4.32
C LYS A 340 -20.30 4.60 5.81
N CYS A 341 -20.46 5.60 6.67
CA CYS A 341 -20.49 5.42 8.12
C CYS A 341 -21.85 4.82 8.56
N ILE A 342 -21.82 3.60 9.11
CA ILE A 342 -23.03 2.88 9.54
C ILE A 342 -23.80 3.64 10.64
N PRO A 343 -23.16 4.17 11.72
CA PRO A 343 -23.84 5.01 12.69
C PRO A 343 -24.56 6.21 12.06
N CYS A 344 -23.89 6.96 11.18
CA CYS A 344 -24.49 8.10 10.49
C CYS A 344 -25.66 7.68 9.60
N PHE A 345 -25.53 6.54 8.91
CA PHE A 345 -26.60 6.01 8.06
C PHE A 345 -27.85 5.67 8.88
N LYS A 346 -27.69 4.96 10.01
CA LYS A 346 -28.80 4.54 10.88
C LYS A 346 -29.50 5.73 11.56
N LEU A 347 -28.75 6.78 11.90
CA LEU A 347 -29.27 7.97 12.58
C LEU A 347 -29.81 9.04 11.63
N LYS A 348 -29.69 8.84 10.31
CA LYS A 348 -30.17 9.80 9.32
C LYS A 348 -31.69 9.68 9.18
N PRO A 349 -32.49 10.70 9.57
CA PRO A 349 -33.93 10.66 9.37
C PRO A 349 -34.24 10.70 7.87
N VAL A 350 -35.11 9.80 7.41
CA VAL A 350 -35.71 9.89 6.08
C VAL A 350 -37.03 10.62 6.25
N VAL A 351 -37.06 11.91 5.93
CA VAL A 351 -38.33 12.66 5.87
C VAL A 351 -39.03 12.24 4.58
N PHE A 352 -39.86 11.21 4.66
CA PHE A 352 -40.72 10.82 3.55
C PHE A 352 -41.94 11.75 3.55
N GLN A 353 -42.06 12.57 2.50
CA GLN A 353 -43.31 13.28 2.21
C GLN A 353 -44.11 12.40 1.24
N PRO A 354 -45.08 11.59 1.72
CA PRO A 354 -45.92 10.82 0.82
C PRO A 354 -46.70 11.78 -0.08
N ILE A 355 -46.77 11.44 -1.38
CA ILE A 355 -47.78 12.04 -2.26
C ILE A 355 -49.15 11.56 -1.74
N MET A 356 -50.12 12.47 -1.58
CA MET A 356 -51.49 12.08 -1.20
C MET A 356 -52.04 11.13 -2.26
N GLY A 357 -52.51 9.95 -1.85
CA GLY A 357 -53.12 9.00 -2.76
C GLY A 357 -54.48 9.47 -3.28
N ASP A 358 -54.89 8.95 -4.43
CA ASP A 358 -56.23 9.18 -4.95
C ASP A 358 -57.29 8.59 -4.01
N LEU A 359 -58.43 9.28 -3.88
CA LEU A 359 -59.53 8.80 -3.06
C LEU A 359 -60.13 7.51 -3.67
N PRO A 360 -60.46 6.49 -2.84
CA PRO A 360 -61.12 5.29 -3.33
C PRO A 360 -62.40 5.61 -4.11
N LYS A 361 -62.65 4.87 -5.20
CA LYS A 361 -63.86 5.01 -6.04
C LYS A 361 -65.13 5.02 -5.20
N ASP A 362 -65.18 4.20 -4.16
CA ASP A 362 -66.32 4.06 -3.25
C ASP A 362 -66.65 5.32 -2.44
N ARG A 363 -65.69 6.25 -2.28
CA ARG A 363 -65.91 7.55 -1.62
C ARG A 363 -66.45 8.63 -2.56
N ILE A 364 -66.34 8.44 -3.88
CA ILE A 364 -66.70 9.43 -4.90
C ILE A 364 -67.88 9.00 -5.76
N THR A 365 -68.20 7.72 -5.83
CA THR A 365 -69.39 7.22 -6.54
C THR A 365 -70.65 7.40 -5.71
N ILE A 366 -71.69 7.95 -6.33
CA ILE A 366 -73.02 8.06 -5.75
C ILE A 366 -73.55 6.65 -5.43
N SER A 367 -74.04 6.46 -4.21
CA SER A 367 -74.66 5.22 -3.75
C SER A 367 -75.74 5.53 -2.70
N ARG A 368 -76.58 4.53 -2.38
CA ARG A 368 -77.58 4.67 -1.31
C ARG A 368 -76.88 5.06 0.01
N PRO A 369 -77.44 6.00 0.80
CA PRO A 369 -76.89 6.31 2.12
C PRO A 369 -76.67 5.05 2.95
N PHE A 370 -75.53 5.00 3.62
CA PHE A 370 -75.01 3.86 4.39
C PHE A 370 -74.79 2.54 3.61
N SER A 371 -74.90 2.50 2.27
CA SER A 371 -74.54 1.31 1.49
C SER A 371 -73.06 0.95 1.67
N LYS A 372 -72.18 1.94 1.67
CA LYS A 372 -70.74 1.77 1.91
C LYS A 372 -70.33 2.61 3.11
N CYS A 373 -69.74 1.97 4.11
CA CYS A 373 -69.43 2.61 5.38
C CYS A 373 -68.01 2.32 5.85
N GLY A 374 -67.36 3.35 6.39
CA GLY A 374 -66.18 3.19 7.25
C GLY A 374 -66.61 2.97 8.69
N ILE A 375 -65.91 2.11 9.40
CA ILE A 375 -66.15 1.79 10.81
C ILE A 375 -64.87 2.07 11.60
N ASP A 376 -65.02 2.79 12.71
CA ASP A 376 -63.93 3.03 13.66
C ASP A 376 -64.46 3.01 15.09
N TYR A 377 -63.58 2.72 16.05
CA TYR A 377 -63.87 2.82 17.47
C TYR A 377 -63.21 4.05 18.08
N ALA A 378 -64.00 4.91 18.72
CA ALA A 378 -63.51 5.97 19.57
C ALA A 378 -63.62 5.58 21.05
N GLY A 379 -62.56 5.83 21.84
CA GLY A 379 -62.56 5.56 23.27
C GLY A 379 -61.17 5.21 23.82
N PRO A 380 -61.09 4.76 25.08
CA PRO A 380 -62.22 4.51 25.99
C PRO A 380 -62.80 5.79 26.60
N LEU A 381 -64.12 5.79 26.82
CA LEU A 381 -64.84 6.78 27.64
C LEU A 381 -65.28 6.14 28.95
N MET A 382 -65.39 6.93 30.02
CA MET A 382 -65.89 6.44 31.32
C MET A 382 -67.40 6.66 31.42
N ILE A 383 -68.17 5.58 31.60
CA ILE A 383 -69.63 5.58 31.62
C ILE A 383 -70.11 5.15 33.00
N LYS A 384 -71.07 5.89 33.55
CA LYS A 384 -71.75 5.48 34.79
C LYS A 384 -72.74 4.35 34.49
N THR A 385 -72.65 3.24 35.22
CA THR A 385 -73.58 2.11 35.07
C THR A 385 -75.01 2.44 35.51
N SER A 386 -75.20 3.50 36.30
CA SER A 386 -76.51 3.99 36.73
C SER A 386 -76.46 5.48 37.07
N LEU A 387 -77.64 6.10 37.18
CA LEU A 387 -77.80 7.50 37.60
C LEU A 387 -77.53 7.72 39.11
N ARG A 388 -77.13 6.68 39.87
CA ARG A 388 -76.84 6.80 41.30
C ARG A 388 -75.55 7.60 41.54
N ARG A 389 -75.52 8.34 42.66
CA ARG A 389 -74.41 9.26 43.02
C ARG A 389 -73.03 8.59 43.05
N ASN A 390 -72.96 7.34 43.51
CA ASN A 390 -71.73 6.53 43.62
C ASN A 390 -71.71 5.30 42.67
N SER A 391 -72.29 5.44 41.47
CA SER A 391 -72.27 4.33 40.50
C SER A 391 -70.84 4.03 40.03
N PRO A 392 -70.43 2.75 39.93
CA PRO A 392 -69.14 2.42 39.36
C PRO A 392 -69.04 2.92 37.91
N LEU A 393 -67.86 3.45 37.57
CA LEU A 393 -67.53 3.88 36.23
C LEU A 393 -66.96 2.69 35.45
N VAL A 394 -67.55 2.39 34.31
CA VAL A 394 -67.12 1.33 33.40
C VAL A 394 -66.62 1.96 32.11
N LYS A 395 -65.59 1.35 31.51
CA LYS A 395 -65.13 1.78 30.19
C LYS A 395 -66.20 1.47 29.16
N GLY A 396 -66.49 2.41 28.28
CA GLY A 396 -67.28 2.18 27.08
C GLY A 396 -66.58 2.77 25.87
N TYR A 397 -66.99 2.30 24.71
CA TYR A 397 -66.45 2.66 23.42
C TYR A 397 -67.59 3.13 22.52
N ILE A 398 -67.25 4.01 21.60
CA ILE A 398 -68.16 4.51 20.60
C ILE A 398 -67.82 3.83 19.29
N CYS A 399 -68.73 3.03 18.76
CA CYS A 399 -68.65 2.51 17.40
C CYS A 399 -69.21 3.57 16.44
N VAL A 400 -68.35 4.08 15.58
CA VAL A 400 -68.66 5.14 14.62
C VAL A 400 -68.80 4.52 13.24
N PHE A 401 -69.96 4.70 12.61
CA PHE A 401 -70.22 4.33 11.23
C PHE A 401 -70.29 5.59 10.39
N VAL A 402 -69.40 5.74 9.41
CA VAL A 402 -69.34 6.90 8.52
C VAL A 402 -69.75 6.48 7.11
N CYS A 403 -70.84 7.07 6.60
CA CYS A 403 -71.28 6.81 5.23
C CYS A 403 -70.30 7.43 4.21
N PHE A 404 -69.88 6.66 3.21
CA PHE A 404 -68.97 7.17 2.18
C PHE A 404 -69.64 8.14 1.20
N ALA A 405 -70.92 7.94 0.88
CA ALA A 405 -71.68 8.78 -0.05
C ALA A 405 -72.03 10.17 0.51
N THR A 406 -72.52 10.24 1.75
CA THR A 406 -73.04 11.49 2.35
C THR A 406 -72.19 12.05 3.49
N LYS A 407 -71.20 11.30 3.98
CA LYS A 407 -70.47 11.57 5.23
C LYS A 407 -71.35 11.64 6.48
N ALA A 408 -72.59 11.17 6.40
CA ALA A 408 -73.45 11.03 7.57
C ALA A 408 -72.84 10.04 8.57
N ILE A 409 -72.90 10.40 9.85
CA ILE A 409 -72.33 9.61 10.94
C ILE A 409 -73.46 8.96 11.73
N HIS A 410 -73.35 7.66 11.95
CA HIS A 410 -74.18 6.91 12.88
C HIS A 410 -73.32 6.42 14.03
N ILE A 411 -73.77 6.63 15.25
CA ILE A 411 -72.99 6.39 16.47
C ILE A 411 -73.72 5.37 17.34
N GLU A 412 -73.00 4.32 17.75
CA GLU A 412 -73.50 3.29 18.66
C GLU A 412 -72.60 3.17 19.88
N LEU A 413 -73.20 3.11 21.06
CA LEU A 413 -72.46 2.84 22.29
C LEU A 413 -72.19 1.33 22.42
N VAL A 414 -70.97 0.98 22.81
CA VAL A 414 -70.50 -0.40 23.00
C VAL A 414 -69.79 -0.52 24.34
N GLY A 415 -70.08 -1.57 25.11
CA GLY A 415 -69.50 -1.76 26.45
C GLY A 415 -68.02 -2.17 26.44
N ASP A 416 -67.58 -2.84 25.39
CA ASP A 416 -66.27 -3.48 25.29
C ASP A 416 -65.85 -3.66 23.83
N LEU A 417 -64.55 -3.88 23.60
CA LEU A 417 -63.98 -4.07 22.27
C LEU A 417 -64.04 -5.55 21.83
N THR A 418 -65.07 -6.29 22.21
CA THR A 418 -65.24 -7.67 21.76
C THR A 418 -65.97 -7.75 20.43
N THR A 419 -65.74 -8.83 19.69
CA THR A 419 -66.43 -9.14 18.43
C THR A 419 -67.95 -9.18 18.60
N GLU A 420 -68.43 -9.77 19.70
CA GLU A 420 -69.87 -9.94 19.96
C GLU A 420 -70.57 -8.60 20.17
N SER A 421 -69.97 -7.72 20.97
CA SER A 421 -70.49 -6.38 21.20
C SER A 421 -70.46 -5.52 19.96
N PHE A 422 -69.45 -5.68 19.10
CA PHE A 422 -69.44 -5.09 17.78
C PHE A 422 -70.58 -5.62 16.89
N LEU A 423 -70.80 -6.94 16.81
CA LEU A 423 -71.88 -7.52 16.01
C LEU A 423 -73.26 -7.04 16.48
N ASN A 424 -73.45 -6.86 17.79
CA ASN A 424 -74.67 -6.27 18.33
C ASN A 424 -74.85 -4.80 17.91
N ALA A 425 -73.77 -4.01 17.89
CA ALA A 425 -73.80 -2.65 17.35
C ALA A 425 -74.12 -2.63 15.85
N LEU A 426 -73.51 -3.52 15.06
CA LEU A 426 -73.76 -3.67 13.62
C LEU A 426 -75.22 -4.04 13.34
N ARG A 427 -75.82 -4.95 14.13
CA ARG A 427 -77.25 -5.31 14.00
C ARG A 427 -78.17 -4.12 14.24
N ARG A 428 -77.92 -3.32 15.29
CA ARG A 428 -78.71 -2.10 15.58
C ARG A 428 -78.57 -1.07 14.46
N PHE A 429 -77.36 -0.92 13.93
CA PHE A 429 -77.09 -0.05 12.80
C PHE A 429 -77.85 -0.50 11.53
N VAL A 430 -77.73 -1.77 11.14
CA VAL A 430 -78.41 -2.34 9.96
C VAL A 430 -79.93 -2.29 10.11
N SER A 431 -80.46 -2.53 11.32
CA SER A 431 -81.90 -2.42 11.61
C SER A 431 -82.45 -1.01 11.33
N ARG A 432 -81.67 0.04 11.62
CA ARG A 432 -82.10 1.43 11.45
C ARG A 432 -81.78 2.01 10.08
N ARG A 433 -80.64 1.65 9.50
CA ARG A 433 -80.12 2.25 8.26
C ARG A 433 -80.30 1.36 7.03
N GLY A 434 -80.68 0.10 7.23
CA GLY A 434 -80.73 -0.93 6.20
C GLY A 434 -79.39 -1.65 6.01
N ILE A 435 -79.40 -2.71 5.22
CA ILE A 435 -78.23 -3.55 4.96
C ILE A 435 -77.17 -2.76 4.18
N VAL A 436 -75.90 -3.00 4.53
CA VAL A 436 -74.73 -2.43 3.88
C VAL A 436 -74.19 -3.38 2.82
N SER A 437 -73.64 -2.84 1.73
CA SER A 437 -72.93 -3.62 0.72
C SER A 437 -71.45 -3.79 1.08
N ASP A 438 -70.81 -2.75 1.61
CA ASP A 438 -69.37 -2.72 1.88
C ASP A 438 -69.05 -2.06 3.22
N ILE A 439 -68.19 -2.71 4.00
CA ILE A 439 -67.64 -2.22 5.26
C ILE A 439 -66.13 -2.04 5.12
N TYR A 440 -65.61 -0.90 5.56
CA TYR A 440 -64.18 -0.58 5.62
C TYR A 440 -63.76 -0.40 7.08
N SER A 441 -62.76 -1.13 7.55
CA SER A 441 -62.24 -1.00 8.91
C SER A 441 -60.72 -1.16 8.97
N ASP A 442 -60.12 -0.81 10.12
CA ASP A 442 -58.76 -1.22 10.44
C ASP A 442 -58.67 -2.71 10.78
N ASN A 443 -57.45 -3.19 11.02
CA ASN A 443 -57.17 -4.59 11.36
C ASN A 443 -57.33 -4.88 12.87
N ALA A 444 -58.16 -4.13 13.60
CA ALA A 444 -58.43 -4.44 14.99
C ALA A 444 -59.07 -5.83 15.13
N THR A 445 -58.69 -6.55 16.18
CA THR A 445 -59.02 -7.98 16.35
C THR A 445 -60.51 -8.26 16.44
N ASN A 446 -61.30 -7.29 16.93
CA ASN A 446 -62.75 -7.35 16.99
C ASN A 446 -63.41 -7.26 15.60
N PHE A 447 -62.88 -6.45 14.69
CA PHE A 447 -63.37 -6.37 13.31
C PHE A 447 -62.98 -7.59 12.49
N VAL A 448 -61.73 -8.09 12.66
CA VAL A 448 -61.29 -9.35 12.05
C VAL A 448 -62.15 -10.51 12.52
N GLY A 449 -62.40 -10.60 13.84
CA GLY A 449 -63.28 -11.59 14.42
C GLY A 449 -64.72 -11.49 13.90
N ALA A 450 -65.24 -10.27 13.72
CA ALA A 450 -66.59 -10.05 13.21
C ALA A 450 -66.73 -10.50 11.76
N ASN A 451 -65.76 -10.16 10.91
CA ASN A 451 -65.71 -10.63 9.53
C ASN A 451 -65.65 -12.16 9.45
N ASN A 452 -64.85 -12.82 10.30
CA ASN A 452 -64.78 -14.28 10.34
C ASN A 452 -66.13 -14.90 10.74
N ARG A 453 -66.79 -14.38 11.78
CA ARG A 453 -68.13 -14.84 12.19
C ARG A 453 -69.18 -14.65 11.09
N LEU A 454 -69.14 -13.53 10.37
CA LEU A 454 -70.05 -13.28 9.25
C LEU A 454 -69.81 -14.26 8.09
N ARG A 455 -68.54 -14.59 7.81
CA ARG A 455 -68.18 -15.61 6.82
C ARG A 455 -68.64 -17.01 7.23
N GLU A 456 -68.43 -17.42 8.49
CA GLU A 456 -68.93 -18.70 9.02
C GLU A 456 -70.45 -18.85 8.83
N ILE A 457 -71.21 -17.79 9.12
CA ILE A 457 -72.66 -17.78 8.91
C ILE A 457 -73.01 -17.89 7.42
N TYR A 458 -72.28 -17.16 6.56
CA TYR A 458 -72.48 -17.24 5.11
C TYR A 458 -72.25 -18.66 4.59
N ASP A 459 -71.15 -19.30 4.99
CA ASP A 459 -70.78 -20.65 4.58
C ASP A 459 -71.80 -21.69 5.06
N LEU A 460 -72.33 -21.55 6.29
CA LEU A 460 -73.39 -22.40 6.83
C LEU A 460 -74.72 -22.26 6.06
N LEU A 461 -75.09 -21.03 5.70
CA LEU A 461 -76.32 -20.74 4.95
C LEU A 461 -76.23 -21.19 3.49
N TYR A 462 -75.05 -21.15 2.88
CA TYR A 462 -74.81 -21.55 1.49
C TYR A 462 -74.42 -23.02 1.28
N SER A 463 -74.30 -23.81 2.36
CA SER A 463 -74.09 -25.26 2.29
C SER A 463 -75.25 -25.97 1.56
N GLU A 464 -74.93 -26.98 0.74
CA GLU A 464 -75.89 -27.66 -0.17
C GLU A 464 -77.15 -28.21 0.52
N LYS A 465 -77.06 -28.54 1.82
CA LYS A 465 -78.18 -29.06 2.63
C LYS A 465 -79.24 -28.02 3.01
N ASN A 466 -78.89 -26.73 3.06
CA ASN A 466 -79.79 -25.65 3.52
C ASN A 466 -80.38 -24.81 2.38
N ARG A 467 -79.94 -25.08 1.14
CA ARG A 467 -80.25 -24.32 -0.08
C ARG A 467 -81.72 -24.39 -0.49
N SER A 468 -82.44 -25.45 -0.11
CA SER A 468 -83.86 -25.66 -0.48
C SER A 468 -84.86 -24.91 0.41
N ILE A 469 -84.46 -24.50 1.63
CA ILE A 469 -85.38 -23.87 2.61
C ILE A 469 -85.37 -22.33 2.51
N PHE A 470 -84.31 -21.72 1.98
CA PHE A 470 -84.06 -20.28 2.09
C PHE A 470 -84.13 -19.47 0.78
N ASN A 471 -84.58 -20.08 -0.33
CA ASN A 471 -84.43 -19.53 -1.67
C ASN A 471 -85.28 -18.29 -2.04
N ASN A 472 -86.09 -17.70 -1.16
CA ASN A 472 -86.97 -16.58 -1.55
C ASN A 472 -86.89 -15.29 -0.70
N ALA A 473 -85.96 -15.13 0.27
CA ALA A 473 -85.90 -13.86 1.02
C ALA A 473 -84.52 -13.38 1.52
N THR A 474 -83.49 -14.24 1.58
CA THR A 474 -82.25 -13.89 2.33
C THR A 474 -80.94 -14.05 1.56
N ALA A 475 -80.99 -14.19 0.24
CA ALA A 475 -79.81 -14.32 -0.62
C ALA A 475 -78.94 -13.03 -0.70
N ASP A 476 -79.46 -11.87 -0.28
CA ASP A 476 -78.88 -10.55 -0.57
C ASP A 476 -77.99 -9.93 0.53
N ILE A 477 -77.70 -10.62 1.64
CA ILE A 477 -76.99 -10.01 2.80
C ILE A 477 -75.45 -10.07 2.67
N GLY A 478 -74.91 -10.23 1.46
CA GLY A 478 -73.47 -10.40 1.22
C GLY A 478 -72.64 -9.14 1.48
N ILE A 479 -72.40 -8.79 2.75
CA ILE A 479 -71.55 -7.67 3.16
C ILE A 479 -70.09 -7.98 2.77
N LYS A 480 -69.50 -7.16 1.91
CA LYS A 480 -68.06 -7.21 1.60
C LYS A 480 -67.27 -6.44 2.64
N TRP A 481 -66.30 -7.11 3.28
CA TRP A 481 -65.43 -6.48 4.27
C TRP A 481 -64.07 -6.16 3.68
N HIS A 482 -63.62 -4.92 3.85
CA HIS A 482 -62.35 -4.39 3.37
C HIS A 482 -61.51 -3.91 4.55
N PHE A 483 -60.25 -4.35 4.61
CA PHE A 483 -59.30 -3.97 5.65
C PHE A 483 -58.25 -3.01 5.10
N ILE A 484 -58.02 -1.90 5.80
CA ILE A 484 -56.96 -0.95 5.42
C ILE A 484 -55.56 -1.50 5.80
N PRO A 485 -54.47 -1.06 5.15
CA PRO A 485 -53.13 -1.50 5.49
C PRO A 485 -52.79 -1.21 6.96
N PRO A 486 -52.07 -2.12 7.65
CA PRO A 486 -51.74 -1.95 9.06
C PRO A 486 -50.92 -0.66 9.27
N ARG A 487 -51.20 0.03 10.40
CA ARG A 487 -50.52 1.28 10.81
C ARG A 487 -50.57 2.41 9.78
N SER A 488 -51.58 2.38 8.91
CA SER A 488 -51.75 3.37 7.84
C SER A 488 -53.15 4.00 7.93
N PRO A 489 -53.44 4.82 8.95
CA PRO A 489 -54.78 5.38 9.21
C PRO A 489 -55.28 6.31 8.09
N ASN A 490 -54.40 6.69 7.16
CA ASN A 490 -54.71 7.58 6.04
C ASN A 490 -55.32 6.85 4.83
N PHE A 491 -55.36 5.51 4.82
CA PHE A 491 -55.88 4.70 3.72
C PHE A 491 -57.35 4.34 3.86
#